data_AF-A0A9D6KN35-F1
#
_entry.id   AF-A0A9D6KN35-F1
#
_cell.length_a   1.000
_cell.length_b   1.000
_cell.length_c   1.000
_cell.angle_alpha   90.00
_cell.angle_beta   90.00
_cell.angle_gamma   90.00
#
_symmetry.space_group_name_H-M   'P 1'
#
loop_
_entity.id
_entity.type
_entity.pdbx_description
1 polymer ?
#
loop_
_entity_poly.entity_id
_entity_poly.type
_entity_poly.pdbx_seq_one_letter_code
_entity_poly.pdbx_strand_id
1 'polypeptide(L)'
;MHCRIVWVALAATALLTQAHSAARAQTERVFFGNLHSHTKYSDGSGTPEDAYTRARDVAHLDFLAITEHNHAQAESGASADRKDGILIATNPSLYKGPQPAALIPTAKRFTKDGTFVAIYGQEFSSISKGNHVNVFEVPEVIDVANGEFGDLIDTWLPAHLDSTGQIAILEFNHPKQCHQKCEDTAYGADDFDSTAQWIAKMDAHARLIEILNGPAMSKTNGQTSDESMESDYLHYLNLGFHLAPTADQDNHYKTWGTVTDARTAVIANALTKENILAALRARHVYATADKNLRIVFHVNGHLMGDRIPPPPVGSELTIQYSITDDDEPNATYRIEIFSDTIGGATEADAIDTITTQGNTPAGATRSIEDVKYTGGAQYVFFKVSQSDEHAGDDHAWTAPIWFDGDGAAPAAPVTEADTSTLVASKNSSVFHVSLECKDAQRIKPENLITGPAARLGRNQHTGCPRK
;
A
#
# COMPACT_ATOMS: atom_id res chain seq x y z
N MET A 1 -70.31 28.46 -37.32
CA MET A 1 -69.26 27.43 -37.41
C MET A 1 -67.99 28.03 -36.80
N HIS A 2 -67.86 27.96 -35.47
CA HIS A 2 -66.89 27.12 -34.77
C HIS A 2 -65.43 27.32 -35.21
N CYS A 3 -64.69 28.18 -34.50
CA CYS A 3 -63.38 27.83 -33.96
C CYS A 3 -62.95 28.85 -32.89
N ARG A 4 -62.99 28.45 -31.62
CA ARG A 4 -62.38 29.18 -30.49
C ARG A 4 -60.93 28.71 -30.40
N ILE A 5 -59.97 29.61 -30.62
CA ILE A 5 -58.57 29.35 -30.31
C ILE A 5 -58.34 29.80 -28.87
N VAL A 6 -58.19 28.83 -27.98
CA VAL A 6 -57.78 29.03 -26.58
C VAL A 6 -56.26 29.11 -26.57
N TRP A 7 -55.71 30.25 -26.15
CA TRP A 7 -54.30 30.36 -25.80
C TRP A 7 -54.11 29.80 -24.39
N VAL A 8 -53.53 28.60 -24.30
CA VAL A 8 -53.00 28.07 -23.04
C VAL A 8 -51.56 28.55 -22.94
N ALA A 9 -51.31 29.50 -22.05
CA ALA A 9 -49.96 29.83 -21.61
C ALA A 9 -49.44 28.68 -20.74
N LEU A 10 -48.49 27.89 -21.26
CA LEU A 10 -47.70 27.00 -20.41
C LEU A 10 -46.75 27.85 -19.58
N ALA A 11 -47.07 28.04 -18.30
CA ALA A 11 -46.09 28.40 -17.29
C ALA A 11 -45.17 27.19 -17.06
N ALA A 12 -43.95 27.26 -17.58
CA ALA A 12 -42.90 26.31 -17.24
C ALA A 12 -42.38 26.66 -15.85
N THR A 13 -42.99 26.08 -14.81
CA THR A 13 -42.43 26.05 -13.47
C THR A 13 -41.16 25.20 -13.51
N ALA A 14 -40.00 25.86 -13.41
CA ALA A 14 -38.73 25.20 -13.18
C ALA A 14 -38.75 24.57 -11.77
N LEU A 15 -39.22 23.34 -11.68
CA LEU A 15 -38.86 22.43 -10.60
C LEU A 15 -37.39 22.09 -10.80
N LEU A 16 -36.51 22.87 -10.16
CA LEU A 16 -35.18 22.41 -9.79
C LEU A 16 -35.36 21.21 -8.85
N THR A 17 -35.54 20.03 -9.43
CA THR A 17 -35.37 18.78 -8.71
C THR A 17 -33.91 18.70 -8.32
N GLN A 18 -33.65 18.89 -7.03
CA GLN A 18 -32.45 18.44 -6.35
C GLN A 18 -32.18 16.99 -6.75
N ALA A 19 -31.29 16.79 -7.73
CA ALA A 19 -30.59 15.55 -7.90
C ALA A 19 -29.44 15.54 -6.87
N HIS A 20 -29.79 15.53 -5.58
CA HIS A 20 -28.93 14.84 -4.63
C HIS A 20 -29.17 13.37 -4.95
N SER A 21 -28.27 12.81 -5.75
CA SER A 21 -28.17 11.36 -5.88
C SER A 21 -28.14 10.82 -4.45
N ALA A 22 -29.20 10.14 -4.06
CA ALA A 22 -29.16 9.21 -2.97
C ALA A 22 -28.11 8.16 -3.37
N ALA A 23 -26.85 8.43 -3.04
CA ALA A 23 -25.86 7.40 -2.85
C ALA A 23 -26.54 6.44 -1.88
N ARG A 24 -26.90 5.25 -2.36
CA ARG A 24 -27.22 4.13 -1.46
C ARG A 24 -26.10 4.16 -0.44
N ALA A 25 -26.43 4.36 0.85
CA ALA A 25 -25.44 4.30 1.91
C ALA A 25 -24.64 3.01 1.71
N GLN A 26 -23.43 3.16 1.22
CA GLN A 26 -22.56 2.06 0.91
C GLN A 26 -22.15 1.52 2.29
N THR A 27 -22.50 0.27 2.58
CA THR A 27 -22.22 -0.29 3.90
C THR A 27 -20.73 -0.59 3.99
N GLU A 28 -19.96 0.37 4.50
CA GLU A 28 -18.54 0.21 4.77
C GLU A 28 -18.35 -0.84 5.87
N ARG A 29 -17.72 -1.95 5.52
CA ARG A 29 -17.37 -3.03 6.45
C ARG A 29 -15.88 -3.26 6.37
N VAL A 30 -15.27 -3.51 7.51
CA VAL A 30 -13.86 -3.89 7.61
C VAL A 30 -13.77 -5.41 7.65
N PHE A 31 -12.90 -5.96 6.81
CA PHE A 31 -12.54 -7.37 6.75
C PHE A 31 -11.05 -7.53 7.04
N PHE A 32 -10.66 -8.52 7.82
CA PHE A 32 -9.29 -8.73 8.26
C PHE A 32 -8.67 -9.98 7.63
N GLY A 33 -7.43 -9.86 7.19
CA GLY A 33 -6.74 -10.98 6.56
C GLY A 33 -5.24 -10.83 6.54
N ASN A 34 -4.62 -11.68 5.72
CA ASN A 34 -3.19 -11.76 5.50
C ASN A 34 -2.96 -12.01 4.01
N LEU A 35 -2.20 -11.13 3.36
CA LEU A 35 -1.93 -11.10 1.92
C LEU A 35 -0.59 -11.74 1.54
N HIS A 36 0.19 -12.20 2.52
CA HIS A 36 1.50 -12.80 2.26
C HIS A 36 1.67 -14.12 3.02
N SER A 37 1.73 -15.24 2.31
CA SER A 37 1.93 -16.57 2.90
C SER A 37 2.42 -17.60 1.89
N HIS A 38 3.24 -18.53 2.37
CA HIS A 38 3.78 -19.63 1.59
C HIS A 38 3.27 -20.98 2.07
N THR A 39 3.31 -21.97 1.18
CA THR A 39 3.06 -23.37 1.54
C THR A 39 4.19 -24.25 1.03
N LYS A 40 4.03 -25.57 1.08
CA LYS A 40 5.00 -26.49 0.47
C LYS A 40 5.08 -26.40 -1.06
N TYR A 41 4.29 -25.54 -1.71
CA TYR A 41 4.31 -25.32 -3.16
C TYR A 41 5.32 -24.23 -3.58
N SER A 42 5.89 -23.51 -2.63
CA SER A 42 7.20 -22.88 -2.62
C SER A 42 7.97 -23.51 -1.45
N ASP A 43 8.55 -22.72 -0.56
CA ASP A 43 9.49 -23.05 0.51
C ASP A 43 8.94 -23.00 1.94
N GLY A 44 7.63 -22.82 2.05
CA GLY A 44 6.89 -23.07 3.27
C GLY A 44 6.65 -24.56 3.56
N SER A 45 5.63 -24.83 4.38
CA SER A 45 5.21 -26.16 4.79
C SER A 45 3.69 -26.31 4.71
N GLY A 46 3.17 -27.54 4.80
CA GLY A 46 1.73 -27.80 4.67
C GLY A 46 1.17 -27.51 3.27
N THR A 47 -0.11 -27.79 3.08
CA THR A 47 -0.78 -27.63 1.78
C THR A 47 -1.58 -26.32 1.71
N PRO A 48 -1.96 -25.85 0.51
CA PRO A 48 -2.93 -24.75 0.38
C PRO A 48 -4.25 -25.01 1.13
N GLU A 49 -4.69 -26.27 1.18
CA GLU A 49 -5.88 -26.66 1.95
C GLU A 49 -5.65 -26.53 3.46
N ASP A 50 -4.46 -26.89 3.97
CA ASP A 50 -4.10 -26.68 5.38
C ASP A 50 -4.12 -25.18 5.72
N ALA A 51 -3.55 -24.36 4.83
CA ALA A 51 -3.42 -22.92 5.02
C ALA A 51 -4.78 -22.20 5.05
N TYR A 52 -5.61 -22.38 4.03
CA TYR A 52 -6.94 -21.78 4.01
C TYR A 52 -7.85 -22.31 5.12
N THR A 53 -7.77 -23.60 5.47
CA THR A 53 -8.53 -24.16 6.60
C THR A 53 -8.11 -23.50 7.90
N ARG A 54 -6.81 -23.39 8.16
CA ARG A 54 -6.30 -22.76 9.38
C ARG A 54 -6.69 -21.29 9.46
N ALA A 55 -6.49 -20.52 8.39
CA ALA A 55 -6.81 -19.11 8.35
C ALA A 55 -8.30 -18.86 8.66
N ARG A 56 -9.20 -19.64 8.04
CA ARG A 56 -10.65 -19.50 8.26
C ARG A 56 -11.10 -20.02 9.63
N ASP A 57 -10.70 -21.24 9.99
CA ASP A 57 -11.33 -21.98 11.10
C ASP A 57 -10.61 -21.77 12.43
N VAL A 58 -9.34 -21.37 12.41
CA VAL A 58 -8.51 -21.19 13.62
C VAL A 58 -8.12 -19.73 13.83
N ALA A 59 -7.66 -19.04 12.78
CA ALA A 59 -7.27 -17.63 12.88
C ALA A 59 -8.47 -16.67 12.71
N HIS A 60 -9.60 -17.18 12.21
CA HIS A 60 -10.81 -16.40 11.93
C HIS A 60 -10.57 -15.20 11.00
N LEU A 61 -9.64 -15.35 10.05
CA LEU A 61 -9.45 -14.38 8.99
C LEU A 61 -10.64 -14.38 8.03
N ASP A 62 -11.02 -13.22 7.52
CA ASP A 62 -11.98 -13.06 6.43
C ASP A 62 -11.37 -13.44 5.07
N PHE A 63 -10.07 -13.22 4.91
CA PHE A 63 -9.34 -13.60 3.69
C PHE A 63 -7.90 -14.02 3.98
N LEU A 64 -7.35 -14.86 3.09
CA LEU A 64 -5.93 -15.22 3.06
C LEU A 64 -5.46 -15.22 1.61
N ALA A 65 -4.31 -14.62 1.32
CA ALA A 65 -3.57 -14.86 0.10
C ALA A 65 -2.41 -15.83 0.32
N ILE A 66 -2.27 -16.78 -0.60
CA ILE A 66 -1.10 -17.66 -0.70
C ILE A 66 -0.31 -17.20 -1.92
N THR A 67 0.94 -16.82 -1.72
CA THR A 67 1.81 -16.13 -2.68
C THR A 67 3.13 -16.89 -2.87
N GLU A 68 3.03 -18.10 -3.43
CA GLU A 68 4.19 -18.98 -3.60
C GLU A 68 5.30 -18.31 -4.44
N HIS A 69 6.56 -18.53 -4.09
CA HIS A 69 7.69 -18.21 -4.97
C HIS A 69 7.56 -18.90 -6.34
N ASN A 70 7.86 -18.16 -7.40
CA ASN A 70 7.75 -18.61 -8.79
C ASN A 70 9.05 -19.15 -9.40
N HIS A 71 10.11 -19.35 -8.62
CA HIS A 71 11.45 -19.72 -9.11
C HIS A 71 12.05 -20.96 -8.43
N ALA A 72 12.89 -21.71 -9.15
CA ALA A 72 13.45 -22.98 -8.68
C ALA A 72 14.42 -22.82 -7.48
N GLN A 73 15.05 -21.65 -7.33
CA GLN A 73 15.99 -21.36 -6.24
C GLN A 73 15.28 -21.26 -4.88
N ALA A 74 13.95 -21.12 -4.84
CA ALA A 74 13.17 -21.19 -3.61
C ALA A 74 13.41 -22.50 -2.84
N GLU A 75 13.79 -23.60 -3.53
CA GLU A 75 14.19 -24.85 -2.85
C GLU A 75 15.32 -24.66 -1.83
N SER A 76 16.18 -23.64 -2.03
CA SER A 76 17.27 -23.35 -1.09
C SER A 76 16.81 -22.70 0.21
N GLY A 77 15.69 -21.96 0.19
CA GLY A 77 15.03 -21.38 1.37
C GLY A 77 14.16 -22.40 2.12
N ALA A 78 13.90 -23.55 1.50
CA ALA A 78 13.00 -24.56 2.02
C ALA A 78 13.39 -25.07 3.41
N SER A 79 12.38 -25.14 4.28
CA SER A 79 12.53 -25.65 5.63
C SER A 79 13.08 -27.09 5.64
N ALA A 80 13.66 -27.51 6.77
CA ALA A 80 14.15 -28.89 6.89
C ALA A 80 13.02 -29.94 6.75
N ASP A 81 11.78 -29.55 7.03
CA ASP A 81 10.56 -30.34 6.89
C ASP A 81 9.95 -30.29 5.48
N ARG A 82 10.51 -29.50 4.55
CA ARG A 82 10.11 -29.44 3.15
C ARG A 82 11.35 -29.42 2.25
N LYS A 83 11.82 -30.59 1.83
CA LYS A 83 12.95 -30.77 0.87
C LYS A 83 12.62 -31.74 -0.26
N ASP A 84 11.35 -31.78 -0.65
CA ASP A 84 10.82 -32.72 -1.63
C ASP A 84 10.87 -32.19 -3.08
N GLY A 85 11.38 -30.97 -3.30
CA GLY A 85 11.46 -30.36 -4.63
C GLY A 85 10.11 -29.94 -5.21
N ILE A 86 9.05 -29.92 -4.40
CA ILE A 86 7.71 -29.47 -4.81
C ILE A 86 7.75 -27.96 -4.94
N LEU A 87 7.69 -27.44 -6.16
CA LEU A 87 7.64 -26.01 -6.46
C LEU A 87 6.69 -25.77 -7.64
N ILE A 88 5.91 -24.68 -7.60
CA ILE A 88 5.12 -24.25 -8.76
C ILE A 88 6.02 -23.93 -9.97
N ALA A 89 7.25 -23.48 -9.70
CA ALA A 89 8.27 -23.15 -10.70
C ALA A 89 8.69 -24.35 -11.56
N THR A 90 8.79 -25.54 -10.96
CA THR A 90 9.22 -26.78 -11.66
C THR A 90 8.04 -27.67 -12.03
N ASN A 91 6.88 -27.46 -11.40
CA ASN A 91 5.64 -28.16 -11.70
C ASN A 91 4.43 -27.21 -11.66
N PRO A 92 4.17 -26.46 -12.75
CA PRO A 92 3.05 -25.51 -12.81
C PRO A 92 1.65 -26.13 -12.62
N SER A 93 1.52 -27.46 -12.71
CA SER A 93 0.26 -28.15 -12.40
C SER A 93 -0.12 -28.04 -10.92
N LEU A 94 0.83 -27.74 -10.03
CA LEU A 94 0.56 -27.41 -8.61
C LEU A 94 -0.15 -26.07 -8.46
N TYR A 95 0.01 -25.16 -9.41
CA TYR A 95 -0.64 -23.85 -9.39
C TYR A 95 -2.02 -23.91 -10.06
N LYS A 96 -2.06 -24.27 -11.35
CA LYS A 96 -3.27 -24.20 -12.21
C LYS A 96 -3.80 -25.54 -12.71
N GLY A 97 -3.22 -26.67 -12.28
CA GLY A 97 -3.63 -28.00 -12.75
C GLY A 97 -5.07 -28.35 -12.35
N PRO A 98 -5.71 -29.34 -13.01
CA PRO A 98 -7.10 -29.72 -12.72
C PRO A 98 -7.26 -30.48 -11.39
N GLN A 99 -6.14 -30.78 -10.70
CA GLN A 99 -6.16 -31.52 -9.45
C GLN A 99 -6.79 -30.67 -8.34
N PRO A 100 -7.68 -31.23 -7.50
CA PRO A 100 -8.33 -30.46 -6.44
C PRO A 100 -7.37 -29.81 -5.43
N ALA A 101 -6.14 -30.33 -5.31
CA ALA A 101 -5.09 -29.84 -4.43
C ALA A 101 -4.24 -28.72 -5.04
N ALA A 102 -4.32 -28.47 -6.35
CA ALA A 102 -3.62 -27.34 -6.95
C ALA A 102 -4.13 -26.01 -6.36
N LEU A 103 -3.29 -24.98 -6.33
CA LEU A 103 -3.55 -23.74 -5.61
C LEU A 103 -4.84 -23.04 -6.09
N ILE A 104 -4.99 -22.80 -7.41
CA ILE A 104 -6.17 -22.13 -7.97
C ILE A 104 -7.47 -22.93 -7.71
N PRO A 105 -7.56 -24.25 -8.00
CA PRO A 105 -8.72 -25.05 -7.62
C PRO A 105 -9.03 -25.04 -6.12
N THR A 106 -8.01 -25.06 -5.27
CA THR A 106 -8.19 -25.01 -3.81
C THR A 106 -8.76 -23.66 -3.39
N ALA A 107 -8.20 -22.55 -3.86
CA ALA A 107 -8.71 -21.22 -3.58
C ALA A 107 -10.17 -21.05 -4.04
N LYS A 108 -10.52 -21.59 -5.21
CA LYS A 108 -11.91 -21.59 -5.70
C LYS A 108 -12.86 -22.37 -4.79
N ARG A 109 -12.43 -23.52 -4.26
CA ARG A 109 -13.24 -24.34 -3.33
C ARG A 109 -13.41 -23.66 -1.97
N PHE A 110 -12.40 -22.95 -1.48
CA PHE A 110 -12.39 -22.32 -0.16
C PHE A 110 -13.07 -20.95 -0.14
N THR A 111 -13.10 -20.25 -1.28
CA THR A 111 -13.85 -19.00 -1.40
C THR A 111 -15.35 -19.27 -1.24
N LYS A 112 -15.95 -18.65 -0.24
CA LYS A 112 -17.38 -18.67 0.01
C LYS A 112 -17.83 -17.27 0.43
N ASP A 113 -18.60 -16.63 -0.42
CA ASP A 113 -19.13 -15.29 -0.19
C ASP A 113 -19.80 -15.16 1.19
N GLY A 114 -19.49 -14.07 1.87
CA GLY A 114 -19.96 -13.78 3.22
C GLY A 114 -19.30 -14.62 4.32
N THR A 115 -18.35 -15.50 4.00
CA THR A 115 -17.68 -16.38 4.96
C THR A 115 -16.16 -16.30 4.89
N PHE A 116 -15.56 -16.47 3.70
CA PHE A 116 -14.11 -16.48 3.54
C PHE A 116 -13.72 -16.24 2.07
N VAL A 117 -12.69 -15.44 1.82
CA VAL A 117 -12.12 -15.23 0.49
C VAL A 117 -10.71 -15.82 0.44
N ALA A 118 -10.53 -16.83 -0.40
CA ALA A 118 -9.21 -17.42 -0.64
C ALA A 118 -8.59 -16.79 -1.88
N ILE A 119 -7.46 -16.12 -1.69
CA ILE A 119 -6.68 -15.44 -2.72
C ILE A 119 -5.47 -16.31 -3.06
N TYR A 120 -5.18 -16.47 -4.34
CA TYR A 120 -3.93 -17.08 -4.81
C TYR A 120 -3.07 -16.02 -5.50
N GLY A 121 -1.76 -16.17 -5.45
CA GLY A 121 -0.81 -15.24 -6.05
C GLY A 121 0.57 -15.85 -6.13
N GLN A 122 1.56 -15.03 -6.44
CA GLN A 122 2.97 -15.42 -6.52
C GLN A 122 3.83 -14.30 -5.95
N GLU A 123 4.85 -14.66 -5.18
CA GLU A 123 5.88 -13.72 -4.75
C GLU A 123 7.01 -13.69 -5.80
N PHE A 124 6.99 -12.67 -6.66
CA PHE A 124 8.01 -12.43 -7.67
C PHE A 124 9.22 -11.73 -7.02
N SER A 125 10.40 -12.31 -7.18
CA SER A 125 11.63 -11.88 -6.50
C SER A 125 12.63 -11.30 -7.49
N SER A 126 13.57 -10.47 -7.00
CA SER A 126 14.75 -10.05 -7.77
C SER A 126 15.95 -10.99 -7.66
N ILE A 127 15.86 -12.08 -6.89
CA ILE A 127 16.80 -13.19 -6.60
C ILE A 127 18.28 -12.87 -6.28
N SER A 128 18.80 -11.69 -6.58
CA SER A 128 20.21 -11.34 -6.36
C SER A 128 20.46 -9.86 -6.02
N LYS A 129 19.43 -9.00 -6.02
CA LYS A 129 19.57 -7.56 -5.76
C LYS A 129 18.62 -6.94 -4.72
N GLY A 130 17.49 -7.56 -4.34
CA GLY A 130 16.62 -7.15 -3.20
C GLY A 130 15.12 -6.97 -3.52
N ASN A 131 14.29 -6.96 -2.48
CA ASN A 131 12.81 -6.84 -2.43
C ASN A 131 11.97 -7.82 -3.30
N HIS A 132 10.77 -8.15 -2.81
CA HIS A 132 9.82 -9.05 -3.47
C HIS A 132 8.48 -8.37 -3.71
N VAL A 133 7.74 -8.78 -4.73
CA VAL A 133 6.36 -8.30 -4.95
C VAL A 133 5.38 -9.45 -5.01
N ASN A 134 4.30 -9.37 -4.24
CA ASN A 134 3.16 -10.25 -4.44
C ASN A 134 2.39 -9.80 -5.69
N VAL A 135 2.07 -10.76 -6.56
CA VAL A 135 1.21 -10.59 -7.74
C VAL A 135 -0.02 -11.45 -7.56
N PHE A 136 -1.18 -10.81 -7.39
CA PHE A 136 -2.41 -11.51 -6.99
C PHE A 136 -3.26 -11.99 -8.17
N GLU A 137 -3.87 -13.17 -8.01
CA GLU A 137 -4.95 -13.74 -8.82
C GLU A 137 -4.65 -13.95 -10.31
N VAL A 138 -3.37 -14.03 -10.67
CA VAL A 138 -2.94 -14.29 -12.05
C VAL A 138 -3.11 -15.76 -12.45
N PRO A 139 -3.54 -16.08 -13.67
CA PRO A 139 -4.00 -17.42 -14.03
C PRO A 139 -2.88 -18.43 -14.25
N GLU A 140 -1.63 -17.97 -14.38
CA GLU A 140 -0.48 -18.78 -14.73
C GLU A 140 0.73 -18.50 -13.83
N VAL A 141 1.63 -19.48 -13.70
CA VAL A 141 2.92 -19.26 -13.06
C VAL A 141 3.69 -18.23 -13.89
N ILE A 142 4.21 -17.19 -13.23
CA ILE A 142 5.02 -16.14 -13.85
C ILE A 142 6.32 -16.78 -14.32
N ASP A 143 6.52 -16.79 -15.63
CA ASP A 143 7.69 -17.32 -16.31
C ASP A 143 8.68 -16.24 -16.76
N VAL A 144 8.41 -14.98 -16.38
CA VAL A 144 9.38 -13.89 -16.45
C VAL A 144 10.57 -14.21 -15.56
N ALA A 145 11.78 -13.94 -16.06
CA ALA A 145 12.97 -14.13 -15.26
C ALA A 145 12.93 -13.20 -14.04
N ASN A 146 13.15 -13.76 -12.85
CA ASN A 146 13.18 -13.01 -11.62
C ASN A 146 14.19 -11.85 -11.68
N GLY A 147 13.75 -10.66 -11.29
CA GLY A 147 14.50 -9.41 -11.42
C GLY A 147 14.13 -8.58 -12.65
N GLU A 148 13.48 -9.16 -13.67
CA GLU A 148 13.03 -8.42 -14.87
C GLU A 148 11.62 -7.84 -14.63
N PHE A 149 11.51 -6.87 -13.73
CA PHE A 149 10.28 -6.14 -13.45
C PHE A 149 9.77 -5.39 -14.69
N GLY A 150 10.66 -4.87 -15.53
CA GLY A 150 10.29 -4.25 -16.81
C GLY A 150 9.43 -5.19 -17.67
N ASP A 151 9.89 -6.42 -17.87
CA ASP A 151 9.17 -7.44 -18.64
C ASP A 151 7.87 -7.90 -17.95
N LEU A 152 7.88 -8.02 -16.63
CA LEU A 152 6.69 -8.32 -15.83
C LEU A 152 5.60 -7.26 -16.08
N ILE A 153 5.94 -5.98 -15.94
CA ILE A 153 5.01 -4.86 -16.02
C ILE A 153 4.57 -4.57 -17.46
N ASP A 154 5.51 -4.50 -18.41
CA ASP A 154 5.22 -4.03 -19.76
C ASP A 154 4.69 -5.12 -20.69
N THR A 155 4.97 -6.39 -20.39
CA THR A 155 4.62 -7.50 -21.28
C THR A 155 3.73 -8.53 -20.60
N TRP A 156 4.13 -9.05 -19.44
CA TRP A 156 3.48 -10.24 -18.87
C TRP A 156 2.12 -9.91 -18.24
N LEU A 157 2.04 -8.90 -17.36
CA LEU A 157 0.78 -8.53 -16.69
C LEU A 157 -0.33 -8.08 -17.66
N PRO A 158 -0.07 -7.27 -18.71
CA PRO A 158 -1.08 -6.94 -19.71
C PRO A 158 -1.66 -8.15 -20.45
N ALA A 159 -0.89 -9.23 -20.58
CA ALA A 159 -1.33 -10.47 -21.22
C ALA A 159 -2.03 -11.45 -20.25
N HIS A 160 -1.85 -11.28 -18.94
CA HIS A 160 -2.33 -12.20 -17.90
C HIS A 160 -3.16 -11.45 -16.87
N LEU A 161 -4.38 -11.07 -17.27
CA LEU A 161 -5.35 -10.43 -16.40
C LEU A 161 -5.71 -11.36 -15.23
N ASP A 162 -5.99 -10.76 -14.08
CA ASP A 162 -6.39 -11.48 -12.88
C ASP A 162 -7.77 -12.16 -13.02
N SER A 163 -8.19 -12.84 -11.95
CA SER A 163 -9.46 -13.58 -11.91
C SER A 163 -10.73 -12.74 -12.09
N THR A 164 -10.63 -11.41 -12.06
CA THR A 164 -11.72 -10.47 -12.36
C THR A 164 -11.63 -9.86 -13.76
N GLY A 165 -10.63 -10.26 -14.56
CA GLY A 165 -10.39 -9.72 -15.89
C GLY A 165 -9.79 -8.31 -15.88
N GLN A 166 -9.09 -7.94 -14.80
CA GLN A 166 -8.38 -6.67 -14.68
C GLN A 166 -6.86 -6.91 -14.60
N ILE A 167 -6.10 -5.83 -14.71
CA ILE A 167 -4.66 -5.89 -14.43
C ILE A 167 -4.47 -6.28 -12.96
N ALA A 168 -3.58 -7.23 -12.71
CA ALA A 168 -3.32 -7.77 -11.40
C ALA A 168 -2.79 -6.68 -10.45
N ILE A 169 -3.13 -6.85 -9.17
CA ILE A 169 -2.71 -5.99 -8.07
C ILE A 169 -1.32 -6.44 -7.62
N LEU A 170 -0.43 -5.48 -7.43
CA LEU A 170 0.89 -5.69 -6.87
C LEU A 170 0.96 -5.14 -5.44
N GLU A 171 1.66 -5.87 -4.58
CA GLU A 171 2.07 -5.46 -3.24
C GLU A 171 3.58 -5.46 -3.16
N PHE A 172 4.14 -4.40 -2.59
CA PHE A 172 5.55 -4.30 -2.25
C PHE A 172 5.78 -5.04 -0.94
N ASN A 173 6.38 -6.21 -1.01
CA ASN A 173 6.60 -7.03 0.17
C ASN A 173 7.81 -6.52 0.93
N HIS A 174 7.72 -6.61 2.26
CA HIS A 174 8.76 -6.39 3.26
C HIS A 174 9.95 -5.54 2.76
N PRO A 175 9.76 -4.23 2.45
CA PRO A 175 10.76 -3.33 1.84
C PRO A 175 12.08 -3.13 2.62
N LYS A 176 12.30 -3.88 3.72
CA LYS A 176 13.47 -3.82 4.60
C LYS A 176 14.73 -3.63 3.76
N GLN A 177 15.38 -2.46 3.94
CA GLN A 177 16.70 -2.04 3.46
C GLN A 177 16.72 -0.80 2.55
N CYS A 178 15.62 -0.09 2.30
CA CYS A 178 15.69 1.10 1.45
C CYS A 178 16.50 2.24 2.12
N HIS A 179 16.35 2.49 3.42
CA HIS A 179 17.04 3.60 4.14
C HIS A 179 18.55 3.71 4.01
N GLN A 180 19.24 2.62 3.67
CA GLN A 180 20.70 2.62 3.56
C GLN A 180 21.21 2.30 2.15
N LYS A 181 20.39 1.69 1.27
CA LYS A 181 20.80 1.21 -0.07
C LYS A 181 19.64 1.10 -1.09
N CYS A 182 18.71 2.08 -1.13
CA CYS A 182 17.54 2.06 -2.04
C CYS A 182 17.86 1.65 -3.49
N GLU A 183 18.95 2.14 -4.08
CA GLU A 183 19.17 2.04 -5.54
C GLU A 183 19.26 0.59 -6.02
N ASP A 184 19.84 -0.32 -5.23
CA ASP A 184 20.03 -1.71 -5.64
C ASP A 184 18.79 -2.59 -5.35
N THR A 185 17.89 -2.16 -4.46
CA THR A 185 16.75 -2.98 -3.95
C THR A 185 15.37 -2.44 -4.34
N ALA A 186 15.30 -1.30 -5.03
CA ALA A 186 14.05 -0.59 -5.31
C ALA A 186 13.21 -1.22 -6.43
N TYR A 187 12.54 -2.35 -6.17
CA TYR A 187 11.47 -2.95 -6.99
C TYR A 187 11.61 -2.74 -8.52
N GLY A 188 12.77 -3.10 -9.08
CA GLY A 188 13.04 -3.01 -10.51
C GLY A 188 13.31 -1.61 -11.07
N ALA A 189 13.71 -0.64 -10.23
CA ALA A 189 14.01 0.71 -10.67
C ALA A 189 15.09 0.77 -11.77
N ASP A 190 16.02 -0.20 -11.80
CA ASP A 190 17.07 -0.32 -12.82
C ASP A 190 16.57 -0.83 -14.18
N ASP A 191 15.33 -1.30 -14.28
CA ASP A 191 14.72 -1.78 -15.53
C ASP A 191 14.07 -0.66 -16.36
N PHE A 192 13.98 0.57 -15.82
CA PHE A 192 13.30 1.69 -16.45
C PHE A 192 14.27 2.85 -16.76
N ASP A 193 13.97 3.62 -17.81
CA ASP A 193 14.82 4.71 -18.31
C ASP A 193 15.03 5.84 -17.30
N SER A 194 14.13 5.99 -16.33
CA SER A 194 14.19 7.02 -15.29
C SER A 194 13.31 6.65 -14.09
N THR A 195 13.63 7.23 -12.92
CA THR A 195 12.80 7.12 -11.70
C THR A 195 11.34 7.46 -11.97
N ALA A 196 11.09 8.47 -12.79
CA ALA A 196 9.75 8.90 -13.17
C ALA A 196 8.96 7.83 -13.93
N GLN A 197 9.62 7.20 -14.91
CA GLN A 197 9.02 6.14 -15.71
C GLN A 197 8.77 4.91 -14.85
N TRP A 198 9.72 4.54 -13.99
CA TRP A 198 9.56 3.46 -13.02
C TRP A 198 8.35 3.69 -12.12
N ILE A 199 8.24 4.86 -11.47
CA ILE A 199 7.09 5.20 -10.62
C ILE A 199 5.80 5.13 -11.45
N ALA A 200 5.74 5.81 -12.61
CA ALA A 200 4.53 5.84 -13.43
C ALA A 200 4.06 4.44 -13.87
N LYS A 201 4.99 3.55 -14.20
CA LYS A 201 4.73 2.18 -14.63
C LYS A 201 4.34 1.31 -13.46
N MET A 202 5.12 1.30 -12.39
CA MET A 202 4.87 0.47 -11.21
C MET A 202 3.62 0.92 -10.45
N ASP A 203 3.39 2.22 -10.25
CA ASP A 203 2.22 2.78 -9.56
C ASP A 203 0.87 2.46 -10.26
N ALA A 204 0.90 2.13 -11.55
CA ALA A 204 -0.29 1.64 -12.25
C ALA A 204 -0.73 0.24 -11.78
N HIS A 205 0.15 -0.51 -11.14
CA HIS A 205 -0.05 -1.90 -10.71
C HIS A 205 0.09 -2.08 -9.20
N ALA A 206 1.11 -1.48 -8.60
CA ALA A 206 1.39 -1.50 -7.17
C ALA A 206 0.34 -0.66 -6.44
N ARG A 207 -0.34 -1.29 -5.49
CA ARG A 207 -1.38 -0.65 -4.68
C ARG A 207 -1.08 -0.75 -3.20
N LEU A 208 -0.25 -1.69 -2.81
CA LEU A 208 -0.05 -2.10 -1.42
C LEU A 208 1.44 -2.14 -1.07
N ILE A 209 1.76 -1.96 0.20
CA ILE A 209 3.12 -2.09 0.74
C ILE A 209 3.09 -2.69 2.14
N GLU A 210 3.81 -3.79 2.33
CA GLU A 210 3.82 -4.60 3.55
C GLU A 210 4.74 -3.98 4.60
N ILE A 211 4.17 -3.17 5.49
CA ILE A 211 4.94 -2.43 6.50
C ILE A 211 5.08 -3.18 7.83
N LEU A 212 4.17 -4.12 8.11
CA LEU A 212 4.36 -5.13 9.15
C LEU A 212 4.49 -6.48 8.46
N ASN A 213 5.52 -7.22 8.85
CA ASN A 213 5.80 -8.55 8.31
C ASN A 213 6.21 -9.52 9.42
N GLY A 214 5.98 -10.80 9.19
CA GLY A 214 6.61 -11.86 9.95
C GLY A 214 6.07 -12.05 11.39
N PRO A 215 6.77 -12.86 12.20
CA PRO A 215 8.04 -13.52 11.91
C PRO A 215 7.84 -14.75 10.99
N ALA A 216 8.29 -14.62 9.74
CA ALA A 216 8.03 -15.55 8.62
C ALA A 216 8.33 -17.02 8.94
N MET A 217 9.46 -17.23 9.64
CA MET A 217 10.01 -18.55 9.95
C MET A 217 9.61 -19.10 11.32
N SER A 218 8.70 -18.42 12.04
CA SER A 218 8.24 -18.92 13.34
C SER A 218 7.33 -20.13 13.20
N LYS A 219 7.62 -21.17 13.99
CA LYS A 219 6.80 -22.38 14.11
C LYS A 219 5.73 -22.28 15.21
N THR A 220 5.69 -21.16 15.93
CA THR A 220 4.82 -20.96 17.10
C THR A 220 3.92 -19.75 16.92
N ASN A 221 2.75 -19.80 17.56
CA ASN A 221 1.74 -18.74 17.52
C ASN A 221 2.03 -17.64 18.54
N GLY A 222 1.31 -16.51 18.44
CA GLY A 222 1.31 -15.45 19.46
C GLY A 222 2.67 -14.75 19.63
N GLN A 223 3.39 -14.57 18.53
CA GLN A 223 4.58 -13.74 18.44
C GLN A 223 4.18 -12.28 18.15
N THR A 224 5.14 -11.38 18.23
CA THR A 224 5.05 -10.02 17.70
C THR A 224 5.56 -9.98 16.28
N SER A 225 5.02 -9.09 15.43
CA SER A 225 5.58 -8.84 14.10
C SER A 225 7.03 -8.38 14.18
N ASP A 226 7.75 -8.48 13.07
CA ASP A 226 9.06 -7.85 12.96
C ASP A 226 8.95 -6.31 13.05
N GLU A 227 10.09 -5.63 13.09
CA GLU A 227 10.15 -4.17 13.10
C GLU A 227 9.35 -3.56 11.94
N SER A 228 8.55 -2.54 12.25
CA SER A 228 7.73 -1.83 11.27
C SER A 228 8.60 -1.10 10.25
N MET A 229 8.26 -1.20 8.98
CA MET A 229 8.94 -0.54 7.87
C MET A 229 8.26 0.80 7.52
N GLU A 230 7.84 1.53 8.55
CA GLU A 230 7.12 2.81 8.42
C GLU A 230 7.92 3.83 7.59
N SER A 231 9.23 3.92 7.84
CA SER A 231 10.09 4.85 7.10
C SER A 231 10.20 4.47 5.63
N ASP A 232 10.21 3.17 5.28
CA ASP A 232 10.20 2.73 3.87
C ASP A 232 8.87 3.12 3.21
N TYR A 233 7.75 2.98 3.92
CA TYR A 233 6.45 3.44 3.45
C TYR A 233 6.41 4.95 3.18
N LEU A 234 6.87 5.77 4.13
CA LEU A 234 6.99 7.21 3.94
C LEU A 234 7.90 7.56 2.76
N HIS A 235 9.00 6.82 2.58
CA HIS A 235 9.90 6.98 1.43
C HIS A 235 9.19 6.77 0.09
N TYR A 236 8.47 5.65 -0.08
CA TYR A 236 7.76 5.36 -1.34
C TYR A 236 6.59 6.32 -1.60
N LEU A 237 5.87 6.77 -0.56
CA LEU A 237 4.88 7.84 -0.72
C LEU A 237 5.53 9.13 -1.24
N ASN A 238 6.67 9.52 -0.69
CA ASN A 238 7.39 10.72 -1.10
C ASN A 238 8.00 10.61 -2.49
N LEU A 239 8.41 9.42 -2.94
CA LEU A 239 8.80 9.19 -4.32
C LEU A 239 7.64 9.45 -5.30
N GLY A 240 6.40 9.25 -4.85
CA GLY A 240 5.18 9.51 -5.63
C GLY A 240 4.35 8.28 -5.93
N PHE A 241 4.57 7.18 -5.21
CA PHE A 241 3.69 6.03 -5.26
C PHE A 241 2.42 6.25 -4.44
N HIS A 242 1.32 5.66 -4.90
CA HIS A 242 0.03 5.58 -4.24
C HIS A 242 -0.12 4.19 -3.62
N LEU A 243 0.40 4.01 -2.41
CA LEU A 243 0.41 2.72 -1.72
C LEU A 243 -0.43 2.80 -0.44
N ALA A 244 -1.23 1.76 -0.19
CA ALA A 244 -1.80 1.52 1.12
C ALA A 244 -0.91 0.57 1.93
N PRO A 245 -0.72 0.82 3.23
CA PRO A 245 0.05 -0.06 4.08
C PRO A 245 -0.71 -1.36 4.37
N THR A 246 0.00 -2.48 4.38
CA THR A 246 -0.49 -3.80 4.75
C THR A 246 0.33 -4.39 5.90
N ALA A 247 -0.25 -5.38 6.58
CA ALA A 247 0.34 -6.07 7.71
C ALA A 247 0.13 -7.57 7.56
N ASP A 248 1.17 -8.22 7.04
CA ASP A 248 1.12 -9.60 6.61
C ASP A 248 2.23 -10.40 7.31
N GLN A 249 2.32 -11.70 7.04
CA GLN A 249 3.05 -12.61 7.93
C GLN A 249 4.16 -13.41 7.26
N ASP A 250 4.19 -13.45 5.92
CA ASP A 250 5.15 -14.23 5.14
C ASP A 250 5.33 -15.65 5.71
N ASN A 251 4.21 -16.29 6.07
CA ASN A 251 4.26 -17.53 6.82
C ASN A 251 4.89 -18.64 5.98
N HIS A 252 5.96 -19.26 6.49
CA HIS A 252 6.54 -20.48 5.92
C HIS A 252 6.18 -21.73 6.73
N TYR A 253 5.55 -21.56 7.90
CA TYR A 253 5.09 -22.65 8.75
C TYR A 253 3.58 -22.62 8.94
N LYS A 254 3.04 -23.68 9.56
CA LYS A 254 1.60 -23.86 9.78
C LYS A 254 1.04 -22.95 10.87
N THR A 255 1.32 -21.65 10.76
CA THR A 255 0.96 -20.57 11.67
C THR A 255 0.18 -19.45 10.95
N TRP A 256 -0.31 -19.70 9.73
CA TRP A 256 -1.11 -18.76 8.94
C TRP A 256 -2.23 -18.09 9.73
N GLY A 257 -2.14 -16.76 9.89
CA GLY A 257 -3.08 -15.93 10.64
C GLY A 257 -2.97 -16.04 12.16
N THR A 258 -2.12 -16.93 12.69
CA THR A 258 -1.94 -17.14 14.13
C THR A 258 -0.53 -16.85 14.63
N VAL A 259 0.43 -16.54 13.74
CA VAL A 259 1.80 -16.22 14.15
C VAL A 259 1.86 -14.92 14.93
N THR A 260 1.11 -13.90 14.49
CA THR A 260 0.94 -12.60 15.16
C THR A 260 -0.52 -12.17 15.11
N ASP A 261 -0.79 -11.09 15.82
CA ASP A 261 -2.10 -10.43 15.86
C ASP A 261 -2.28 -9.46 14.70
N ALA A 262 -1.20 -9.07 14.03
CA ALA A 262 -1.21 -8.13 12.92
C ALA A 262 -2.09 -8.59 11.74
N ARG A 263 -2.83 -7.64 11.16
CA ARG A 263 -3.79 -7.86 10.07
C ARG A 263 -3.71 -6.77 9.02
N THR A 264 -3.83 -7.18 7.77
CA THR A 264 -4.28 -6.30 6.70
C THR A 264 -5.79 -6.19 6.78
N ALA A 265 -6.28 -4.97 6.91
CA ALA A 265 -7.69 -4.66 7.01
C ALA A 265 -8.19 -4.00 5.73
N VAL A 266 -9.27 -4.52 5.16
CA VAL A 266 -9.85 -4.10 3.87
C VAL A 266 -11.25 -3.56 4.09
N ILE A 267 -11.51 -2.34 3.62
CA ILE A 267 -12.83 -1.70 3.70
C ILE A 267 -13.59 -2.00 2.41
N ALA A 268 -14.68 -2.76 2.51
CA ALA A 268 -15.49 -3.15 1.37
C ALA A 268 -16.97 -3.33 1.74
N ASN A 269 -17.83 -3.45 0.73
CA ASN A 269 -19.28 -3.55 0.94
C ASN A 269 -19.72 -4.93 1.44
N ALA A 270 -19.01 -5.96 0.99
CA ALA A 270 -19.32 -7.34 1.27
C ALA A 270 -18.06 -8.21 1.16
N LEU A 271 -18.04 -9.31 1.91
CA LEU A 271 -16.98 -10.29 1.83
C LEU A 271 -17.18 -11.19 0.61
N THR A 272 -16.81 -10.69 -0.57
CA THR A 272 -16.76 -11.47 -1.82
C THR A 272 -15.40 -11.23 -2.47
N LYS A 273 -14.94 -12.18 -3.29
CA LYS A 273 -13.64 -12.02 -4.00
C LYS A 273 -13.60 -10.73 -4.80
N GLU A 274 -14.67 -10.42 -5.54
CA GLU A 274 -14.78 -9.20 -6.34
C GLU A 274 -14.64 -7.93 -5.48
N ASN A 275 -15.35 -7.85 -4.35
CA ASN A 275 -15.30 -6.67 -3.48
C ASN A 275 -13.97 -6.51 -2.77
N ILE A 276 -13.34 -7.60 -2.31
CA ILE A 276 -12.00 -7.55 -1.71
C ILE A 276 -10.98 -7.06 -2.74
N LEU A 277 -10.93 -7.65 -3.93
CA LEU A 277 -10.00 -7.22 -4.98
C LEU A 277 -10.27 -5.79 -5.47
N ALA A 278 -11.53 -5.35 -5.51
CA ALA A 278 -11.88 -3.97 -5.83
C ALA A 278 -11.36 -2.99 -4.77
N ALA A 279 -11.55 -3.30 -3.48
CA ALA A 279 -11.06 -2.48 -2.38
C ALA A 279 -9.52 -2.43 -2.32
N LEU A 280 -8.84 -3.54 -2.57
CA LEU A 280 -7.37 -3.58 -2.70
C LEU A 280 -6.89 -2.68 -3.86
N ARG A 281 -7.55 -2.72 -5.04
CA ARG A 281 -7.24 -1.80 -6.15
C ARG A 281 -7.45 -0.33 -5.80
N ALA A 282 -8.51 -0.06 -5.05
CA ALA A 282 -8.86 1.28 -4.61
C ALA A 282 -8.04 1.75 -3.38
N ARG A 283 -7.15 0.90 -2.84
CA ARG A 283 -6.34 1.19 -1.64
C ARG A 283 -7.18 1.44 -0.39
N HIS A 284 -8.40 0.91 -0.34
CA HIS A 284 -9.29 0.97 0.83
C HIS A 284 -8.81 -0.02 1.89
N VAL A 285 -7.60 0.21 2.39
CA VAL A 285 -6.80 -0.75 3.16
C VAL A 285 -6.06 -0.04 4.28
N TYR A 286 -5.77 -0.75 5.37
CA TYR A 286 -4.83 -0.30 6.39
C TYR A 286 -4.13 -1.49 7.05
N ALA A 287 -2.98 -1.20 7.66
CA ALA A 287 -2.21 -2.11 8.48
C ALA A 287 -2.58 -1.91 9.95
N THR A 288 -2.74 -2.99 10.71
CA THR A 288 -2.93 -2.94 12.17
C THR A 288 -2.14 -4.07 12.85
N ALA A 289 -1.54 -3.79 14.01
CA ALA A 289 -0.95 -4.80 14.89
C ALA A 289 -2.02 -5.57 15.69
N ASP A 290 -3.21 -4.97 15.86
CA ASP A 290 -4.35 -5.56 16.55
C ASP A 290 -5.21 -6.45 15.63
N LYS A 291 -5.83 -7.49 16.20
CA LYS A 291 -6.62 -8.50 15.46
C LYS A 291 -7.95 -7.99 14.90
N ASN A 292 -8.55 -6.97 15.50
CA ASN A 292 -9.94 -6.57 15.25
C ASN A 292 -10.20 -5.05 15.31
N LEU A 293 -9.16 -4.22 15.52
CA LEU A 293 -9.22 -2.77 15.51
C LEU A 293 -9.71 -2.26 14.15
N ARG A 294 -10.89 -1.65 14.15
CA ARG A 294 -11.55 -1.07 12.96
C ARG A 294 -11.32 0.43 12.92
N ILE A 295 -10.65 0.90 11.87
CA ILE A 295 -10.44 2.31 11.59
C ILE A 295 -11.02 2.62 10.21
N VAL A 296 -11.91 3.59 10.17
CA VAL A 296 -12.44 4.16 8.92
C VAL A 296 -12.32 5.65 9.04
N PHE A 297 -11.75 6.31 8.03
CA PHE A 297 -11.81 7.75 7.94
C PHE A 297 -12.07 8.23 6.52
N HIS A 298 -12.64 9.43 6.46
CA HIS A 298 -12.96 10.13 5.24
C HIS A 298 -12.40 11.54 5.26
N VAL A 299 -12.01 12.02 4.09
CA VAL A 299 -11.71 13.43 3.87
C VAL A 299 -12.62 13.96 2.77
N ASN A 300 -13.37 15.03 3.06
CA ASN A 300 -14.35 15.61 2.16
C ASN A 300 -15.39 14.59 1.64
N GLY A 301 -15.73 13.59 2.46
CA GLY A 301 -16.69 12.53 2.13
C GLY A 301 -16.11 11.37 1.29
N HIS A 302 -14.81 11.37 1.00
CA HIS A 302 -14.10 10.31 0.28
C HIS A 302 -13.36 9.41 1.25
N LEU A 303 -13.32 8.11 0.97
CA LEU A 303 -12.77 7.09 1.86
C LEU A 303 -11.24 7.05 1.77
N MET A 304 -10.58 6.71 2.88
CA MET A 304 -9.14 6.44 2.88
C MET A 304 -8.72 5.48 1.75
N GLY A 305 -7.67 5.82 1.00
CA GLY A 305 -7.27 5.15 -0.24
C GLY A 305 -7.68 5.89 -1.53
N ASP A 306 -8.70 6.75 -1.45
CA ASP A 306 -9.19 7.52 -2.61
C ASP A 306 -8.16 8.55 -3.10
N ARG A 307 -8.17 8.78 -4.41
CA ARG A 307 -7.47 9.88 -5.08
C ARG A 307 -8.50 10.88 -5.56
N ILE A 308 -8.46 12.09 -5.03
CA ILE A 308 -9.52 13.09 -5.21
C ILE A 308 -8.98 14.37 -5.84
N PRO A 309 -9.78 15.08 -6.64
CA PRO A 309 -9.36 16.36 -7.18
C PRO A 309 -8.96 17.34 -6.05
N PRO A 310 -7.85 18.09 -6.20
CA PRO A 310 -7.43 19.04 -5.18
C PRO A 310 -8.48 20.15 -5.00
N PRO A 311 -8.88 20.47 -3.76
CA PRO A 311 -9.69 21.65 -3.49
C PRO A 311 -8.85 22.94 -3.67
N PRO A 312 -9.46 24.15 -3.59
CA PRO A 312 -8.69 25.38 -3.58
C PRO A 312 -7.66 25.41 -2.44
N VAL A 313 -6.45 25.89 -2.72
CA VAL A 313 -5.39 26.06 -1.70
C VAL A 313 -5.91 26.89 -0.53
N GLY A 314 -5.68 26.40 0.69
CA GLY A 314 -6.15 26.99 1.95
C GLY A 314 -7.54 26.52 2.39
N SER A 315 -8.19 25.62 1.63
CA SER A 315 -9.45 25.01 2.06
C SER A 315 -9.25 24.11 3.29
N GLU A 316 -10.16 24.22 4.26
CA GLU A 316 -10.25 23.25 5.36
C GLU A 316 -10.67 21.88 4.80
N LEU A 317 -10.00 20.84 5.28
CA LEU A 317 -10.34 19.45 4.98
C LEU A 317 -11.39 18.97 5.98
N THR A 318 -12.54 18.51 5.48
CA THR A 318 -13.56 17.90 6.36
C THR A 318 -13.15 16.47 6.67
N ILE A 319 -12.54 16.26 7.83
CA ILE A 319 -12.04 14.96 8.25
C ILE A 319 -13.01 14.30 9.23
N GLN A 320 -13.52 13.13 8.87
CA GLN A 320 -14.40 12.33 9.72
C GLN A 320 -13.80 10.96 9.94
N TYR A 321 -13.91 10.41 11.14
CA TYR A 321 -13.36 9.08 11.44
C TYR A 321 -14.20 8.31 12.45
N SER A 322 -14.06 6.99 12.43
CA SER A 322 -14.58 6.09 13.45
C SER A 322 -13.52 5.06 13.81
N ILE A 323 -13.38 4.81 15.11
CA ILE A 323 -12.55 3.73 15.68
C ILE A 323 -13.46 2.83 16.50
N THR A 324 -13.40 1.52 16.26
CA THR A 324 -14.05 0.50 17.09
C THR A 324 -13.16 -0.71 17.26
N ASP A 325 -13.04 -1.18 18.48
CA ASP A 325 -12.29 -2.36 18.87
C ASP A 325 -13.21 -3.27 19.71
N ASP A 326 -13.30 -4.54 19.34
CA ASP A 326 -14.27 -5.47 19.92
C ASP A 326 -13.83 -5.99 21.30
N ASP A 327 -12.52 -6.19 21.52
CA ASP A 327 -11.97 -6.67 22.79
C ASP A 327 -11.39 -5.56 23.66
N GLU A 328 -11.06 -4.39 23.11
CA GLU A 328 -10.62 -3.20 23.85
C GLU A 328 -11.54 -1.97 23.69
N PRO A 329 -12.85 -2.06 24.01
CA PRO A 329 -13.84 -1.01 23.69
C PRO A 329 -13.66 0.32 24.43
N ASN A 330 -12.77 0.36 25.44
CA ASN A 330 -12.47 1.55 26.24
C ASN A 330 -11.08 2.13 25.96
N ALA A 331 -10.38 1.58 24.96
CA ALA A 331 -9.00 1.93 24.65
C ALA A 331 -8.78 3.41 24.40
N THR A 332 -7.59 3.88 24.78
CA THR A 332 -7.14 5.23 24.42
C THR A 332 -6.37 5.17 23.12
N TYR A 333 -6.78 6.01 22.17
CA TYR A 333 -6.17 6.11 20.85
C TYR A 333 -5.50 7.46 20.68
N ARG A 334 -4.20 7.44 20.44
CA ARG A 334 -3.44 8.60 19.97
C ARG A 334 -3.40 8.55 18.44
N ILE A 335 -3.96 9.56 17.79
CA ILE A 335 -4.02 9.65 16.32
C ILE A 335 -3.04 10.73 15.88
N GLU A 336 -1.98 10.31 15.21
CA GLU A 336 -1.04 11.19 14.53
C GLU A 336 -1.50 11.42 13.09
N ILE A 337 -1.67 12.68 12.73
CA ILE A 337 -2.13 13.08 11.41
C ILE A 337 -0.90 13.45 10.60
N PHE A 338 -0.63 12.70 9.55
CA PHE A 338 0.45 12.96 8.62
C PHE A 338 -0.09 13.69 7.40
N SER A 339 0.66 14.67 6.92
CA SER A 339 0.38 15.29 5.62
C SER A 339 1.66 15.82 4.99
N ASP A 340 1.86 15.49 3.73
CA ASP A 340 2.98 15.99 2.93
C ASP A 340 2.60 16.08 1.44
N THR A 341 3.48 16.63 0.62
CA THR A 341 3.38 16.70 -0.84
C THR A 341 4.35 15.72 -1.49
N ILE A 342 3.88 14.97 -2.48
CA ILE A 342 4.73 14.09 -3.30
C ILE A 342 5.97 14.87 -3.82
N GLY A 343 7.14 14.25 -3.71
CA GLY A 343 8.43 14.85 -4.10
C GLY A 343 9.18 15.54 -2.94
N GLY A 344 8.73 15.36 -1.69
CA GLY A 344 9.44 15.82 -0.50
C GLY A 344 10.85 15.21 -0.37
N ALA A 345 11.83 16.02 0.05
CA ALA A 345 13.21 15.57 0.24
C ALA A 345 13.45 14.82 1.57
N THR A 346 12.49 14.88 2.49
CA THR A 346 12.50 14.26 3.81
C THR A 346 11.18 13.53 4.01
N GLU A 347 11.20 12.45 4.79
CA GLU A 347 9.98 11.75 5.22
C GLU A 347 9.01 12.71 5.93
N ALA A 348 7.72 12.45 5.78
CA ALA A 348 6.67 13.25 6.37
C ALA A 348 6.69 13.12 7.90
N ASP A 349 6.61 14.26 8.61
CA ASP A 349 6.33 14.30 10.03
C ASP A 349 4.82 14.45 10.29
N ALA A 350 4.36 14.04 11.47
CA ALA A 350 3.00 14.32 11.90
C ALA A 350 2.79 15.84 12.02
N ILE A 351 1.76 16.36 11.33
CA ILE A 351 1.40 17.78 11.35
C ILE A 351 0.53 18.13 12.56
N ASP A 352 -0.14 17.14 13.15
CA ASP A 352 -0.96 17.28 14.35
C ASP A 352 -1.11 15.93 15.07
N THR A 353 -1.56 15.96 16.32
CA THR A 353 -1.85 14.78 17.14
C THR A 353 -3.07 15.02 17.99
N ILE A 354 -4.04 14.12 17.94
CA ILE A 354 -5.19 14.11 18.84
C ILE A 354 -5.24 12.85 19.69
N THR A 355 -5.98 12.91 20.80
CA THR A 355 -6.25 11.75 21.65
C THR A 355 -7.74 11.58 21.81
N THR A 356 -8.21 10.34 21.70
CA THR A 356 -9.62 9.99 21.85
C THR A 356 -9.73 8.69 22.64
N GLN A 357 -10.88 8.45 23.27
CA GLN A 357 -11.08 7.29 24.14
C GLN A 357 -12.33 6.51 23.75
N GLY A 358 -12.20 5.19 23.79
CA GLY A 358 -13.25 4.22 23.58
C GLY A 358 -13.84 4.22 22.18
N ASN A 359 -14.69 3.23 21.95
CA ASN A 359 -15.33 3.02 20.66
C ASN A 359 -16.19 4.22 20.24
N THR A 360 -16.16 4.48 18.93
CA THR A 360 -17.09 5.38 18.28
C THR A 360 -18.47 4.71 18.27
N PRO A 361 -19.54 5.37 18.74
CA PRO A 361 -20.87 4.78 18.74
C PRO A 361 -21.31 4.35 17.33
N ALA A 362 -22.07 3.25 17.24
CA ALA A 362 -22.53 2.72 15.96
C ALA A 362 -23.30 3.78 15.15
N GLY A 363 -22.88 4.00 13.90
CA GLY A 363 -23.45 5.00 12.99
C GLY A 363 -23.05 6.45 13.27
N ALA A 364 -22.13 6.69 14.21
CA ALA A 364 -21.55 8.00 14.47
C ALA A 364 -20.13 8.11 13.92
N THR A 365 -19.65 9.35 13.76
CA THR A 365 -18.27 9.68 13.45
C THR A 365 -17.77 10.76 14.41
N ARG A 366 -16.46 10.82 14.60
CA ARG A 366 -15.73 11.92 15.23
C ARG A 366 -15.11 12.79 14.13
N SER A 367 -14.69 14.01 14.47
CA SER A 367 -14.11 14.95 13.50
C SER A 367 -12.75 15.46 13.95
N ILE A 368 -11.89 15.74 12.97
CA ILE A 368 -10.63 16.46 13.14
C ILE A 368 -10.79 17.80 12.42
N GLU A 369 -10.39 18.88 13.07
CA GLU A 369 -10.46 20.25 12.57
C GLU A 369 -9.05 20.78 12.24
N ASP A 370 -8.96 21.97 11.65
CA ASP A 370 -7.71 22.72 11.42
C ASP A 370 -6.67 22.09 10.47
N VAL A 371 -7.03 21.02 9.75
CA VAL A 371 -6.19 20.44 8.67
C VAL A 371 -6.56 21.05 7.33
N LYS A 372 -5.57 21.58 6.60
CA LYS A 372 -5.78 22.30 5.34
C LYS A 372 -5.13 21.64 4.15
N TYR A 373 -5.76 21.82 2.98
CA TYR A 373 -5.06 21.63 1.73
C TYR A 373 -4.09 22.79 1.48
N THR A 374 -2.79 22.50 1.41
CA THR A 374 -1.71 23.48 1.27
C THR A 374 -1.21 23.62 -0.17
N GLY A 375 -1.64 22.74 -1.07
CA GLY A 375 -1.29 22.76 -2.50
C GLY A 375 -0.53 21.51 -2.96
N GLY A 376 -0.27 21.42 -4.26
CA GLY A 376 0.46 20.28 -4.85
C GLY A 376 -0.30 18.95 -4.77
N ALA A 377 0.40 17.85 -5.05
CA ALA A 377 -0.10 16.50 -4.85
C ALA A 377 0.05 16.11 -3.36
N GLN A 378 -0.69 16.80 -2.51
CA GLN A 378 -0.71 16.54 -1.07
C GLN A 378 -1.37 15.20 -0.80
N TYR A 379 -1.02 14.57 0.32
CA TYR A 379 -1.75 13.45 0.88
C TYR A 379 -1.96 13.62 2.38
N VAL A 380 -2.95 12.91 2.94
CA VAL A 380 -3.23 12.84 4.38
C VAL A 380 -3.49 11.40 4.79
N PHE A 381 -2.86 10.93 5.86
CA PHE A 381 -3.14 9.62 6.47
C PHE A 381 -2.97 9.68 7.99
N PHE A 382 -3.44 8.64 8.68
CA PHE A 382 -3.29 8.49 10.13
C PHE A 382 -2.36 7.35 10.50
N LYS A 383 -1.56 7.58 11.54
CA LYS A 383 -1.01 6.55 12.41
C LYS A 383 -1.78 6.58 13.73
N VAL A 384 -2.22 5.43 14.21
CA VAL A 384 -2.98 5.29 15.44
C VAL A 384 -2.17 4.42 16.40
N SER A 385 -1.87 4.95 17.58
CA SER A 385 -1.33 4.18 18.70
C SER A 385 -2.44 3.89 19.69
N GLN A 386 -2.60 2.63 20.06
CA GLN A 386 -3.54 2.13 21.05
C GLN A 386 -2.82 1.89 22.36
N SER A 387 -3.39 2.37 23.47
CA SER A 387 -2.83 2.19 24.80
C SER A 387 -3.92 1.79 25.82
N ASP A 388 -4.04 0.49 26.12
CA ASP A 388 -4.47 -0.13 27.39
C ASP A 388 -4.54 -1.70 27.32
N GLU A 389 -5.28 -2.34 28.25
CA GLU A 389 -5.34 -3.72 28.81
C GLU A 389 -4.23 -4.79 28.65
N HIS A 390 -3.36 -4.78 27.63
CA HIS A 390 -2.39 -5.86 27.39
C HIS A 390 -0.89 -5.47 27.38
N ALA A 391 -0.57 -4.23 27.79
CA ALA A 391 0.80 -3.74 28.03
C ALA A 391 1.74 -3.69 26.81
N GLY A 392 1.21 -3.93 25.60
CA GLY A 392 1.85 -3.58 24.32
C GLY A 392 1.23 -2.28 23.77
N ASP A 393 2.03 -1.49 23.07
CA ASP A 393 1.51 -0.39 22.25
C ASP A 393 1.22 -0.96 20.86
N ASP A 394 -0.05 -1.22 20.56
CA ASP A 394 -0.46 -1.60 19.21
C ASP A 394 -0.55 -0.37 18.31
N HIS A 395 -0.20 -0.58 17.04
CA HIS A 395 -0.13 0.47 16.05
C HIS A 395 -0.90 0.10 14.80
N ALA A 396 -1.56 1.10 14.21
CA ALA A 396 -2.20 0.98 12.91
C ALA A 396 -1.84 2.16 12.01
N TRP A 397 -1.71 1.89 10.71
CA TRP A 397 -1.40 2.88 9.69
C TRP A 397 -2.44 2.79 8.59
N THR A 398 -3.10 3.89 8.32
CA THR A 398 -4.15 3.96 7.31
C THR A 398 -3.61 4.30 5.93
N ALA A 399 -4.33 3.89 4.87
CA ALA A 399 -4.06 4.39 3.53
C ALA A 399 -4.25 5.92 3.47
N PRO A 400 -3.42 6.63 2.69
CA PRO A 400 -3.63 8.04 2.47
C PRO A 400 -4.87 8.33 1.63
N ILE A 401 -5.36 9.56 1.74
CA ILE A 401 -6.16 10.21 0.70
C ILE A 401 -5.24 11.18 -0.03
N TRP A 402 -5.21 11.10 -1.36
CA TRP A 402 -4.36 11.94 -2.20
C TRP A 402 -5.17 13.02 -2.91
N PHE A 403 -4.61 14.22 -3.01
CA PHE A 403 -5.21 15.40 -3.66
C PHE A 403 -4.62 15.65 -5.05
N ASP A 404 -4.66 14.63 -5.90
CA ASP A 404 -4.17 14.70 -7.29
C ASP A 404 -5.20 14.23 -8.34
N GLY A 405 -6.30 13.61 -7.91
CA GLY A 405 -7.46 13.20 -8.73
C GLY A 405 -7.25 11.94 -9.56
N ASP A 406 -8.35 11.20 -9.80
CA ASP A 406 -8.43 10.08 -10.74
C ASP A 406 -8.30 10.56 -12.20
N GLY A 407 -7.08 10.85 -12.62
CA GLY A 407 -6.80 11.35 -13.97
C GLY A 407 -5.66 12.34 -14.06
N ALA A 408 -5.03 12.72 -12.96
CA ALA A 408 -3.66 13.18 -13.08
C ALA A 408 -2.83 11.96 -13.53
N ALA A 409 -2.38 12.00 -14.79
CA ALA A 409 -1.07 11.45 -15.11
C ALA A 409 -0.12 11.82 -13.97
N PRO A 410 0.77 10.93 -13.52
CA PRO A 410 1.69 11.21 -12.42
C PRO A 410 2.16 12.63 -12.60
N ALA A 411 1.99 13.47 -11.56
CA ALA A 411 2.50 14.83 -11.59
C ALA A 411 3.87 14.74 -12.22
N ALA A 412 4.07 15.45 -13.34
CA ALA A 412 5.28 15.30 -14.14
C ALA A 412 6.44 15.23 -13.15
N PRO A 413 7.29 14.19 -13.22
CA PRO A 413 8.40 14.07 -12.29
C PRO A 413 9.06 15.43 -12.23
N VAL A 414 9.39 15.86 -11.02
CA VAL A 414 10.29 16.98 -10.84
C VAL A 414 11.44 16.68 -11.79
N THR A 415 11.55 17.45 -12.89
CA THR A 415 12.74 17.44 -13.74
C THR A 415 13.88 17.51 -12.77
N GLU A 416 14.79 16.51 -12.78
CA GLU A 416 15.97 16.49 -11.92
C GLU A 416 16.40 17.93 -11.67
N ALA A 417 16.27 18.40 -10.43
CA ALA A 417 16.51 19.81 -10.12
C ALA A 417 17.84 20.17 -10.77
N ASP A 418 17.85 21.08 -11.74
CA ASP A 418 18.96 21.33 -12.67
C ASP A 418 20.29 21.23 -11.93
N THR A 419 20.91 20.04 -12.02
CA THR A 419 22.05 19.73 -11.16
C THR A 419 23.29 20.43 -11.64
N SER A 420 23.25 21.06 -12.82
CA SER A 420 24.36 21.79 -13.43
C SER A 420 24.83 22.95 -12.55
N THR A 421 23.96 23.49 -11.70
CA THR A 421 24.29 24.60 -10.80
C THR A 421 24.88 24.14 -9.46
N LEU A 422 24.74 22.87 -9.07
CA LEU A 422 25.19 22.39 -7.78
C LEU A 422 26.70 22.53 -7.62
N VAL A 423 27.14 22.95 -6.43
CA VAL A 423 28.55 23.09 -6.10
C VAL A 423 28.88 22.58 -4.71
N ALA A 424 30.05 21.97 -4.54
CA ALA A 424 30.57 21.54 -3.25
C ALA A 424 32.09 21.72 -3.19
N SER A 425 32.63 21.73 -1.98
CA SER A 425 34.08 21.59 -1.78
C SER A 425 34.43 20.11 -1.63
N LYS A 426 35.55 19.67 -2.22
CA LYS A 426 36.12 18.31 -2.03
C LYS A 426 36.23 17.90 -0.55
N ASN A 427 36.44 18.87 0.34
CA ASN A 427 36.68 18.64 1.76
C ASN A 427 35.47 18.96 2.65
N SER A 428 34.28 19.12 2.06
CA SER A 428 33.04 19.45 2.77
C SER A 428 32.08 18.28 2.77
N SER A 429 31.38 18.07 3.89
CA SER A 429 30.21 17.18 3.99
C SER A 429 28.92 17.86 3.53
N VAL A 430 28.98 19.11 3.08
CA VAL A 430 27.84 19.86 2.54
C VAL A 430 28.00 20.30 1.09
N PHE A 431 26.90 20.35 0.36
CA PHE A 431 26.79 20.91 -0.99
C PHE A 431 25.83 22.12 -1.03
N HIS A 432 25.96 22.96 -2.05
CA HIS A 432 25.18 24.17 -2.26
C HIS A 432 24.44 24.10 -3.59
N VAL A 433 23.28 24.76 -3.67
CA VAL A 433 22.43 24.74 -4.85
C VAL A 433 22.97 25.57 -6.02
N SER A 434 23.85 26.54 -5.75
CA SER A 434 24.54 27.35 -6.78
C SER A 434 25.74 28.12 -6.21
N LEU A 435 26.60 28.64 -7.10
CA LEU A 435 27.63 29.65 -6.77
C LEU A 435 27.05 31.00 -6.33
N GLU A 436 25.74 31.19 -6.40
CA GLU A 436 25.08 32.37 -5.84
C GLU A 436 24.98 32.29 -4.31
N CYS A 437 25.15 31.10 -3.73
CA CYS A 437 25.21 30.97 -2.28
C CYS A 437 26.50 31.60 -1.73
N LYS A 438 26.37 32.56 -0.80
CA LYS A 438 27.51 33.28 -0.19
C LYS A 438 28.58 32.36 0.39
N ASP A 439 28.18 31.24 0.96
CA ASP A 439 29.12 30.27 1.53
C ASP A 439 29.81 29.43 0.43
N ALA A 440 29.14 29.19 -0.71
CA ALA A 440 29.73 28.53 -1.88
C ALA A 440 30.79 29.38 -2.58
N GLN A 441 30.65 30.70 -2.56
CA GLN A 441 31.63 31.64 -3.15
C GLN A 441 33.00 31.60 -2.47
N ARG A 442 33.09 31.00 -1.28
CA ARG A 442 34.36 30.83 -0.54
C ARG A 442 35.10 29.54 -0.93
N ILE A 443 34.50 28.68 -1.75
CA ILE A 443 35.13 27.45 -2.23
C ILE A 443 36.26 27.84 -3.19
N LYS A 444 37.49 27.41 -2.87
CA LYS A 444 38.64 27.66 -3.75
C LYS A 444 38.48 26.84 -5.06
N PRO A 445 38.86 27.39 -6.23
CA PRO A 445 38.67 26.71 -7.52
C PRO A 445 39.25 25.28 -7.57
N GLU A 446 40.40 25.04 -6.95
CA GLU A 446 41.05 23.72 -6.90
C GLU A 446 40.26 22.65 -6.12
N ASN A 447 39.34 23.09 -5.26
CA ASN A 447 38.49 22.24 -4.42
C ASN A 447 37.04 22.21 -4.91
N LEU A 448 36.69 22.94 -5.97
CA LEU A 448 35.33 23.02 -6.48
C LEU A 448 34.92 21.72 -7.17
N ILE A 449 33.79 21.17 -6.76
CA ILE A 449 33.05 20.11 -7.45
C ILE A 449 31.77 20.75 -7.97
N THR A 450 31.44 20.53 -9.24
CA THR A 450 30.23 21.07 -9.88
C THR A 450 29.36 19.94 -10.42
N GLY A 451 28.07 20.21 -10.63
CA GLY A 451 27.17 19.23 -11.23
C GLY A 451 26.66 18.18 -10.23
N PRO A 452 26.11 17.06 -10.72
CA PRO A 452 25.57 15.98 -9.87
C PRO A 452 26.54 15.48 -8.79
N ALA A 453 27.84 15.42 -9.11
CA ALA A 453 28.89 14.96 -8.19
C ALA A 453 29.04 15.82 -6.92
N ALA A 454 28.53 17.06 -6.93
CA ALA A 454 28.53 17.92 -5.76
C ALA A 454 27.66 17.34 -4.62
N ARG A 455 26.56 16.66 -4.93
CA ARG A 455 25.61 16.11 -3.95
C ARG A 455 26.03 14.75 -3.37
N LEU A 456 26.82 13.97 -4.10
CA LEU A 456 27.14 12.59 -3.73
C LEU A 456 27.79 12.50 -2.34
N GLY A 457 27.09 11.85 -1.39
CA GLY A 457 27.54 11.66 0.00
C GLY A 457 27.60 12.95 0.84
N ARG A 458 26.86 14.01 0.46
CA ARG A 458 26.87 15.31 1.14
C ARG A 458 25.44 15.79 1.45
N ASN A 459 25.30 16.51 2.56
CA ASN A 459 24.04 17.14 2.95
C ASN A 459 23.88 18.53 2.31
N GLN A 460 22.65 18.96 2.00
CA GLN A 460 22.46 20.31 1.47
C GLN A 460 22.74 21.35 2.56
N HIS A 461 23.48 22.40 2.22
CA HIS A 461 23.70 23.54 3.10
C HIS A 461 22.38 24.28 3.37
N THR A 462 21.97 24.34 4.63
CA THR A 462 20.72 24.99 5.03
C THR A 462 20.78 26.50 4.81
N GLY A 463 19.86 26.99 3.97
CA GLY A 463 19.72 28.41 3.66
C GLY A 463 20.31 28.87 2.32
N CYS A 464 20.63 28.00 1.36
CA CYS A 464 20.92 28.46 -0.01
C CYS A 464 19.65 28.41 -0.90
N PRO A 465 19.38 29.43 -1.75
CA PRO A 465 20.07 30.72 -1.79
C PRO A 465 19.65 31.62 -0.62
N ARG A 466 20.60 32.21 0.11
CA ARG A 466 20.32 33.40 0.92
C ARG A 466 20.30 34.56 -0.07
N LYS A 467 19.15 35.22 -0.26
CA LYS A 467 19.14 36.51 -0.98
C LYS A 467 20.11 37.50 -0.32
#